data_AF-A0A6G3CCI4-F1
#
_entry.id   AF-A0A6G3CCI4-F1
#
_cell.length_a   1.000
_cell.length_b   1.000
_cell.length_c   1.000
_cell.angle_alpha   90.00
_cell.angle_beta   90.00
_cell.angle_gamma   90.00
#
_symmetry.space_group_name_H-M   'P 1'
#
loop_
_entity.id
_entity.type
_entity.pdbx_description
1 polymer ?
#
loop_
_entity_poly.entity_id
_entity_poly.type
_entity_poly.pdbx_seq_one_letter_code
_entity_poly.pdbx_strand_id
1 'polypeptide(L)'
;MQPWVNPPGTVGAGRLARIPVRHLRDEEPGCPMNRALSVRRDVFAVDRVSSKTPREDFPFALAQELLDQLESGAAQSIEEALERCRGTRSRCLPQHVAWSTAAAERYLDARRRDQESRNGANFPRTFCAPDAWVAFRTLEEPDVRGITDYERSVWGRQYVSGDGTLRELVIPAKGNAKERLPLPELAAVAFVLYYGIPARIPSFKHQSPALRHPAPPPRPERVRVYSAGLTEGRIRLLRATETDAFADWSAEEIRDLHEQHVVPRLGRVLDGRERIAGAHCAGCKVLSECSAIPRVPALLVVPPPTRPRKRRTVSVSDLRAHHDCPARYHLTRVLKLPNSVRENEAVRRGRAVDSWLNARHASADAPACHEVPLPPHLPGLAEDELASALGMLRAHRARCPLDNPAATQFRPQYRVAAHDPQSDVVVIASCDLVYEERGGVVVRETKTSAFPPGGRSVLLEKYPQLALAVLLLAAGVLGGDLRRSRVELELLRPDGVALEEFDPGDEATVEHARNVLASYTVPWSAETRYDAAPRPGYDCTDCEALSWCGTGKERVAAAG
;
A
#
# COMPACT_ATOMS: atom_id res chain seq x y z
N MET A 1 29.16 4.20 16.94
CA MET A 1 28.22 3.77 15.87
C MET A 1 29.03 3.02 14.82
N GLN A 2 28.62 1.82 14.38
CA GLN A 2 29.37 1.07 13.36
C GLN A 2 29.24 1.76 12.00
N PRO A 3 30.34 1.93 11.24
CA PRO A 3 30.30 2.50 9.90
C PRO A 3 29.28 1.80 9.00
N TRP A 4 28.59 2.57 8.15
CA TRP A 4 27.75 1.95 7.12
C TRP A 4 28.64 1.27 6.07
N VAL A 5 28.36 -0.01 5.82
CA VAL A 5 28.98 -0.78 4.75
C VAL A 5 27.86 -1.27 3.87
N ASN A 6 28.00 -1.06 2.56
CA ASN A 6 27.01 -1.52 1.60
C ASN A 6 26.87 -3.05 1.70
N PRO A 7 25.65 -3.57 1.84
CA PRO A 7 25.43 -5.00 1.93
C PRO A 7 25.83 -5.72 0.63
N PRO A 8 26.17 -7.02 0.69
CA PRO A 8 26.42 -7.83 -0.49
C PRO A 8 25.29 -7.72 -1.52
N GLY A 9 25.65 -7.81 -2.81
CA GLY A 9 24.72 -7.61 -3.92
C GLY A 9 24.42 -6.14 -4.24
N THR A 10 25.11 -5.18 -3.61
CA THR A 10 25.00 -3.75 -3.95
C THR A 10 26.32 -3.09 -4.33
N VAL A 11 26.24 -2.06 -5.16
CA VAL A 11 27.36 -1.22 -5.64
C VAL A 11 27.05 0.26 -5.48
N GLY A 12 28.07 1.11 -5.46
CA GLY A 12 27.93 2.56 -5.34
C GLY A 12 28.59 3.14 -4.08
N ALA A 13 28.74 4.47 -4.03
CA ALA A 13 29.49 5.13 -2.95
C ALA A 13 28.66 5.37 -1.68
N GLY A 14 27.33 5.49 -1.80
CA GLY A 14 26.46 5.77 -0.66
C GLY A 14 26.54 7.20 -0.13
N ARG A 15 27.07 8.14 -0.92
CA ARG A 15 27.33 9.53 -0.53
C ARG A 15 26.09 10.43 -0.57
N LEU A 16 25.05 10.02 -1.30
CA LEU A 16 23.82 10.80 -1.47
C LEU A 16 22.62 10.12 -0.82
N ALA A 17 22.09 10.75 0.23
CA ALA A 17 20.83 10.37 0.86
C ALA A 17 19.71 11.34 0.47
N ARG A 18 18.80 10.90 -0.39
CA ARG A 18 17.54 11.61 -0.65
C ARG A 18 16.40 10.95 0.10
N ILE A 19 15.85 11.65 1.07
CA ILE A 19 14.87 11.18 2.05
C ILE A 19 13.50 11.83 1.76
N PRO A 20 12.60 11.11 1.07
CA PRO A 20 11.19 11.49 1.03
C PRO A 20 10.58 11.47 2.43
N VAL A 21 9.83 12.52 2.79
CA VAL A 21 9.19 12.65 4.12
C VAL A 21 8.36 11.44 4.54
N ARG A 22 7.74 10.73 3.57
CA ARG A 22 6.97 9.50 3.83
C ARG A 22 7.77 8.38 4.51
N HIS A 23 9.10 8.37 4.41
CA HIS A 23 9.93 7.36 5.07
C HIS A 23 10.04 7.58 6.59
N LEU A 24 9.61 8.74 7.08
CA LEU A 24 9.56 9.08 8.50
C LEU A 24 8.26 8.63 9.18
N ARG A 25 7.35 7.97 8.46
CA ARG A 25 6.17 7.33 9.04
C ARG A 25 6.57 6.09 9.84
N ASP A 26 5.93 5.91 11.00
CA ASP A 26 6.05 4.69 11.80
C ASP A 26 5.12 3.57 11.28
N GLU A 27 4.03 3.94 10.61
CA GLU A 27 2.85 3.09 10.36
C GLU A 27 3.00 1.95 9.31
N GLU A 28 4.20 1.59 8.91
CA GLU A 28 4.41 0.31 8.24
C GLU A 28 5.67 -0.36 8.81
N PRO A 29 5.57 -1.57 9.39
CA PRO A 29 6.73 -2.43 9.66
C PRO A 29 7.29 -2.90 8.31
N GLY A 30 7.94 -1.97 7.61
CA GLY A 30 8.68 -2.22 6.39
C GLY A 30 10.13 -2.45 6.72
N CYS A 31 10.78 -3.36 5.99
CA CYS A 31 12.20 -3.71 6.12
C CYS A 31 13.10 -2.46 6.31
N PRO A 32 13.70 -2.26 7.51
CA PRO A 32 14.60 -1.14 7.77
C PRO A 32 15.77 -1.08 6.80
N MET A 33 16.38 -2.22 6.47
CA MET A 33 17.43 -2.31 5.45
C MET A 33 16.98 -1.79 4.08
N ASN A 34 15.79 -2.20 3.61
CA ASN A 34 15.27 -1.71 2.34
C ASN A 34 15.01 -0.19 2.39
N ARG A 35 14.48 0.31 3.51
CA ARG A 35 14.23 1.74 3.71
C ARG A 35 15.53 2.54 3.61
N ALA A 36 16.56 2.12 4.34
CA ALA A 36 17.89 2.71 4.35
C ALA A 36 18.55 2.70 2.96
N LEU A 37 18.44 1.60 2.22
CA LEU A 37 18.95 1.50 0.85
C LEU A 37 18.13 2.33 -0.15
N SER A 38 16.82 2.50 0.05
CA SER A 38 15.95 3.23 -0.87
C SER A 38 16.22 4.74 -0.87
N VAL A 39 16.70 5.29 0.26
CA VAL A 39 17.07 6.70 0.38
C VAL A 39 18.49 6.98 -0.12
N ARG A 40 19.38 5.98 -0.14
CA ARG A 40 20.72 6.07 -0.74
C ARG A 40 20.61 5.96 -2.27
N ARG A 41 20.64 7.10 -2.95
CA ARG A 41 20.29 7.20 -4.39
C ARG A 41 21.40 6.79 -5.33
N ASP A 42 22.63 6.80 -4.85
CA ASP A 42 23.84 6.38 -5.55
C ASP A 42 24.26 4.94 -5.20
N VAL A 43 23.41 4.17 -4.51
CA VAL A 43 23.58 2.72 -4.26
C VAL A 43 22.63 1.93 -5.15
N PHE A 44 23.10 0.86 -5.77
CA PHE A 44 22.34 0.03 -6.72
C PHE A 44 22.48 -1.45 -6.40
N ALA A 45 21.52 -2.25 -6.83
CA ALA A 45 21.73 -3.68 -6.96
C ALA A 45 22.80 -3.94 -8.04
N VAL A 46 23.65 -4.95 -7.84
CA VAL A 46 24.57 -5.47 -8.88
C VAL A 46 23.74 -5.89 -10.09
N ASP A 47 22.70 -6.69 -9.85
CA ASP A 47 21.76 -7.11 -10.88
C ASP A 47 20.65 -6.06 -11.05
N ARG A 48 20.69 -5.35 -12.18
CA ARG A 48 19.70 -4.32 -12.46
C ARG A 48 18.32 -4.92 -12.72
N VAL A 49 17.40 -4.72 -11.78
CA VAL A 49 15.98 -5.01 -11.96
C VAL A 49 15.39 -3.98 -12.93
N SER A 50 14.68 -4.46 -13.94
CA SER A 50 13.95 -3.60 -14.88
C SER A 50 12.91 -2.76 -14.12
N SER A 51 12.78 -1.48 -14.43
CA SER A 51 11.71 -0.62 -13.90
C SER A 51 10.48 -0.58 -14.80
N LYS A 52 10.51 -1.29 -15.94
CA LYS A 52 9.47 -1.19 -16.96
C LYS A 52 8.18 -1.84 -16.51
N THR A 53 7.08 -1.12 -16.69
CA THR A 53 5.71 -1.59 -16.50
C THR A 53 4.92 -1.43 -17.80
N PRO A 54 4.06 -2.40 -18.16
CA PRO A 54 3.32 -2.35 -19.42
C PRO A 54 2.26 -1.25 -19.44
N ARG A 55 1.72 -0.89 -18.27
CA ARG A 55 0.79 0.22 -18.05
C ARG A 55 1.31 1.12 -16.94
N GLU A 56 0.76 2.33 -16.87
CA GLU A 56 1.01 3.24 -15.75
C GLU A 56 0.61 2.57 -14.43
N ASP A 57 1.47 2.65 -13.41
CA ASP A 57 1.24 2.03 -12.10
C ASP A 57 1.24 3.05 -10.96
N PHE A 58 1.51 4.32 -11.27
CA PHE A 58 1.36 5.44 -10.36
C PHE A 58 -0.01 6.12 -10.59
N PRO A 59 -0.95 6.03 -9.62
CA PRO A 59 -2.32 6.52 -9.82
C PRO A 59 -2.38 8.00 -10.17
N PHE A 60 -1.50 8.83 -9.61
CA PHE A 60 -1.53 10.27 -9.80
C PHE A 60 -0.78 10.75 -11.05
N ALA A 61 -0.14 9.88 -11.83
CA ALA A 61 0.73 10.29 -12.95
C ALA A 61 0.02 11.25 -13.92
N LEU A 62 -1.09 10.80 -14.51
CA LEU A 62 -1.85 11.60 -15.46
C LEU A 62 -2.53 12.79 -14.79
N ALA A 63 -3.14 12.62 -13.62
CA ALA A 63 -3.81 13.71 -12.91
C ALA A 63 -2.83 14.84 -12.54
N GLN A 64 -1.61 14.53 -12.12
CA GLN A 64 -0.60 15.53 -11.83
C GLN A 64 -0.13 16.24 -13.09
N GLU A 65 0.13 15.50 -14.17
CA GLU A 65 0.55 16.10 -15.43
C GLU A 65 -0.53 17.04 -16.00
N LEU A 66 -1.80 16.66 -15.93
CA LEU A 66 -2.93 17.53 -16.29
C LEU A 66 -2.94 18.82 -15.48
N LEU A 67 -2.81 18.70 -14.15
CA LEU A 67 -2.76 19.86 -13.26
C LEU A 67 -1.53 20.74 -13.53
N ASP A 68 -0.39 20.16 -13.88
CA ASP A 68 0.82 20.90 -14.23
C ASP A 68 0.60 21.73 -15.51
N GLN A 69 -0.05 21.16 -16.54
CA GLN A 69 -0.39 21.90 -17.77
C GLN A 69 -1.37 23.05 -17.49
N LEU A 70 -2.39 22.80 -16.66
CA LEU A 70 -3.45 23.78 -16.37
C LEU A 70 -2.97 24.90 -15.44
N GLU A 71 -2.24 24.57 -14.36
CA GLU A 71 -1.76 25.56 -13.39
C GLU A 71 -0.60 26.40 -13.93
N SER A 72 0.20 25.88 -14.87
CA SER A 72 1.23 26.67 -15.57
C SER A 72 0.67 27.57 -16.67
N GLY A 73 -0.60 27.41 -17.03
CA GLY A 73 -1.23 28.10 -18.16
C GLY A 73 -0.79 27.56 -19.54
N ALA A 74 -0.08 26.43 -19.58
CA ALA A 74 0.30 25.76 -20.82
C ALA A 74 -0.90 25.16 -21.56
N ALA A 75 -1.99 24.88 -20.84
CA ALA A 75 -3.29 24.49 -21.39
C ALA A 75 -4.40 25.34 -20.77
N GLN A 76 -5.42 25.68 -21.55
CA GLN A 76 -6.58 26.45 -21.10
C GLN A 76 -7.78 25.57 -20.71
N SER A 77 -7.81 24.32 -21.17
CA SER A 77 -8.87 23.36 -20.84
C SER A 77 -8.29 21.96 -20.58
N ILE A 78 -9.10 21.09 -19.97
CA ILE A 78 -8.72 19.71 -19.68
C ILE A 78 -8.50 18.92 -20.97
N GLU A 79 -9.27 19.17 -22.01
CA GLU A 79 -9.13 18.55 -23.32
C GLU A 79 -7.78 18.89 -23.94
N GLU A 80 -7.39 20.17 -23.91
CA GLU A 80 -6.08 20.60 -24.38
C GLU A 80 -4.94 19.99 -23.54
N ALA A 81 -5.09 19.97 -22.22
CA ALA A 81 -4.13 19.36 -21.31
C ALA A 81 -3.97 17.85 -21.60
N LEU A 82 -5.07 17.12 -21.80
CA LEU A 82 -5.06 15.70 -22.17
C LEU A 82 -4.31 15.45 -23.48
N GLU A 83 -4.44 16.36 -24.44
CA GLU A 83 -3.77 16.27 -25.74
C GLU A 83 -2.27 16.57 -25.65
N ARG A 84 -1.85 17.36 -24.67
CA ARG A 84 -0.43 17.57 -24.36
C ARG A 84 0.17 16.39 -23.59
N CYS A 85 -0.64 15.68 -22.81
CA CYS A 85 -0.24 14.51 -22.01
C CYS A 85 -0.24 13.17 -22.79
N ARG A 86 -0.09 13.17 -24.13
CA ARG A 86 -0.19 11.94 -24.97
C ARG A 86 0.67 10.78 -24.46
N GLY A 87 1.89 11.07 -24.01
CA GLY A 87 2.84 10.06 -23.53
C GLY A 87 2.29 9.26 -22.34
N THR A 88 1.95 9.94 -21.24
CA THR A 88 1.39 9.30 -20.05
C THR A 88 -0.01 8.74 -20.32
N ARG A 89 -0.86 9.47 -21.04
CA ARG A 89 -2.21 9.02 -21.42
C ARG A 89 -2.19 7.69 -22.16
N SER A 90 -1.25 7.47 -23.08
CA SER A 90 -1.14 6.22 -23.85
C SER A 90 -0.85 4.98 -22.99
N ARG A 91 -0.28 5.19 -21.79
CA ARG A 91 0.03 4.12 -20.82
C ARG A 91 -1.11 3.88 -19.83
N CYS A 92 -2.11 4.75 -19.78
CA CYS A 92 -3.26 4.65 -18.88
C CYS A 92 -4.38 3.81 -19.54
N LEU A 93 -5.13 3.07 -18.73
CA LEU A 93 -6.40 2.49 -19.17
C LEU A 93 -7.46 3.59 -19.38
N PRO A 94 -8.47 3.40 -20.24
CA PRO A 94 -9.56 4.38 -20.41
C PRO A 94 -10.21 4.81 -19.10
N GLN A 95 -10.38 3.87 -18.17
CA GLN A 95 -10.94 4.11 -16.84
C GLN A 95 -10.02 4.95 -15.94
N HIS A 96 -8.69 4.77 -16.07
CA HIS A 96 -7.71 5.59 -15.36
C HIS A 96 -7.65 7.00 -15.93
N VAL A 97 -7.81 7.16 -17.25
CA VAL A 97 -7.99 8.47 -17.88
C VAL A 97 -9.25 9.15 -17.34
N ALA A 98 -10.39 8.48 -17.36
CA ALA A 98 -11.66 9.02 -16.85
C ALA A 98 -11.56 9.48 -15.39
N TRP A 99 -10.94 8.66 -14.52
CA TRP A 99 -10.69 9.05 -13.13
C TRP A 99 -9.75 10.26 -13.02
N SER A 100 -8.66 10.29 -13.80
CA SER A 100 -7.66 11.35 -13.73
C SER A 100 -8.21 12.70 -14.17
N THR A 101 -9.03 12.72 -15.22
CA THR A 101 -9.75 13.91 -15.71
C THR A 101 -10.66 14.46 -14.61
N ALA A 102 -11.56 13.64 -14.08
CA ALA A 102 -12.49 14.04 -13.02
C ALA A 102 -11.76 14.49 -11.74
N ALA A 103 -10.63 13.85 -11.42
CA ALA A 103 -9.78 14.22 -10.30
C ALA A 103 -9.15 15.60 -10.47
N ALA A 104 -8.66 15.93 -11.68
CA ALA A 104 -8.08 17.23 -11.98
C ALA A 104 -9.13 18.35 -11.91
N GLU A 105 -10.30 18.14 -12.51
CA GLU A 105 -11.50 18.99 -12.42
C GLU A 105 -11.83 19.34 -10.95
N ARG A 106 -12.06 18.30 -10.14
CA ARG A 106 -12.46 18.43 -8.73
C ARG A 106 -11.38 19.12 -7.90
N TYR A 107 -10.11 18.86 -8.21
CA TYR A 107 -9.00 19.53 -7.56
C TYR A 107 -9.00 21.03 -7.85
N LEU A 108 -9.12 21.43 -9.12
CA LEU A 108 -9.11 22.84 -9.54
C LEU A 108 -10.31 23.59 -8.95
N ASP A 109 -11.49 22.99 -8.94
CA ASP A 109 -12.69 23.57 -8.31
C ASP A 109 -12.54 23.71 -6.79
N ALA A 110 -11.93 22.72 -6.12
CA ALA A 110 -11.64 22.80 -4.70
C ALA A 110 -10.60 23.88 -4.39
N ARG A 111 -9.58 24.00 -5.24
CA ARG A 111 -8.52 25.01 -5.12
C ARG A 111 -9.05 26.41 -5.35
N ARG A 112 -9.92 26.61 -6.34
CA ARG A 112 -10.60 27.89 -6.59
C ARG A 112 -11.38 28.35 -5.36
N ARG A 113 -12.23 27.47 -4.79
CA ARG A 113 -12.99 27.77 -3.57
C ARG A 113 -12.10 28.06 -2.37
N ASP A 114 -11.03 27.30 -2.18
CA ASP A 114 -10.02 27.60 -1.14
C ASP A 114 -9.41 28.99 -1.32
N GLN A 115 -9.02 29.36 -2.55
CA GLN A 115 -8.48 30.70 -2.84
C GLN A 115 -9.50 31.82 -2.62
N GLU A 116 -10.75 31.62 -3.02
CA GLU A 116 -11.84 32.60 -2.82
C GLU A 116 -12.12 32.84 -1.34
N SER A 117 -12.09 31.79 -0.51
CA SER A 117 -12.31 31.90 0.94
C SER A 117 -11.24 32.74 1.66
N ARG A 118 -10.04 32.86 1.09
CA ARG A 118 -8.92 33.61 1.69
C ARG A 118 -9.07 35.11 1.58
N ASN A 119 -9.78 35.59 0.57
CA ASN A 119 -10.06 37.02 0.40
C ASN A 119 -10.80 37.60 1.63
N GLY A 120 -11.54 36.77 2.38
CA GLY A 120 -12.19 37.15 3.64
C GLY A 120 -11.36 36.94 4.91
N ALA A 121 -10.19 36.27 4.83
CA ALA A 121 -9.40 35.82 5.98
C ALA A 121 -7.99 36.43 6.07
N ASN A 122 -7.70 37.45 5.26
CA ASN A 122 -6.41 38.17 5.21
C ASN A 122 -5.17 37.29 4.97
N PHE A 123 -5.33 36.20 4.20
CA PHE A 123 -4.19 35.40 3.71
C PHE A 123 -3.87 35.78 2.27
N PRO A 124 -2.58 35.92 1.89
CA PRO A 124 -2.20 36.22 0.52
C PRO A 124 -2.61 35.08 -0.42
N ARG A 125 -2.95 35.44 -1.66
CA ARG A 125 -3.16 34.48 -2.73
C ARG A 125 -1.86 33.75 -3.03
N THR A 126 -1.97 32.47 -3.37
CA THR A 126 -0.80 31.60 -3.61
C THR A 126 -0.85 30.98 -5.01
N PHE A 127 0.32 30.78 -5.60
CA PHE A 127 0.55 30.32 -6.98
C PHE A 127 1.42 29.08 -6.98
N CYS A 128 1.25 28.21 -7.98
CA CYS A 128 2.05 26.99 -8.08
C CYS A 128 3.53 27.35 -8.17
N ALA A 129 4.36 26.72 -7.34
CA ALA A 129 5.80 26.88 -7.40
C ALA A 129 6.32 26.20 -8.68
N PRO A 130 7.18 26.87 -9.48
CA PRO A 130 7.67 26.32 -10.75
C PRO A 130 8.67 25.17 -10.57
N ASP A 131 9.39 25.16 -9.45
CA ASP A 131 10.36 24.12 -9.10
C ASP A 131 10.02 23.53 -7.72
N ALA A 132 10.43 22.29 -7.48
CA ALA A 132 10.21 21.62 -6.20
C ALA A 132 11.14 22.18 -5.12
N TRP A 133 10.63 22.30 -3.89
CA TRP A 133 11.43 22.71 -2.75
C TRP A 133 12.17 21.50 -2.17
N VAL A 134 13.49 21.61 -2.04
CA VAL A 134 14.34 20.56 -1.46
C VAL A 134 15.17 21.18 -0.34
N ALA A 135 15.13 20.57 0.84
CA ALA A 135 15.99 20.95 1.95
C ALA A 135 17.33 20.19 1.85
N PHE A 136 18.42 20.94 1.83
CA PHE A 136 19.77 20.41 1.66
C PHE A 136 20.55 20.45 2.97
N ARG A 137 21.43 19.47 3.16
CA ARG A 137 22.56 19.55 4.10
C ARG A 137 23.74 18.85 3.44
N THR A 138 24.79 19.61 3.13
CA THR A 138 26.05 19.07 2.59
C THR A 138 27.11 19.15 3.67
N LEU A 139 27.89 18.10 3.81
CA LEU A 139 29.03 18.01 4.72
C LEU A 139 30.33 18.11 3.91
N GLU A 140 31.37 18.67 4.51
CA GLU A 140 32.72 18.73 3.89
C GLU A 140 33.33 17.33 3.79
N GLU A 141 33.14 16.52 4.84
CA GLU A 141 33.58 15.13 4.91
C GLU A 141 32.39 14.18 5.12
N PRO A 142 32.47 12.93 4.63
CA PRO A 142 31.43 11.93 4.87
C PRO A 142 31.21 11.67 6.37
N ASP A 143 29.95 11.57 6.79
CA ASP A 143 29.64 11.17 8.18
C ASP A 143 29.96 9.67 8.43
N VAL A 144 29.68 9.18 9.64
CA VAL A 144 29.84 7.75 10.00
C VAL A 144 29.04 6.78 9.11
N ARG A 145 28.09 7.29 8.30
CA ARG A 145 27.30 6.52 7.34
C ARG A 145 27.84 6.63 5.91
N GLY A 146 28.94 7.37 5.72
CA GLY A 146 29.56 7.64 4.42
C GLY A 146 28.82 8.68 3.58
N ILE A 147 27.87 9.44 4.17
CA ILE A 147 27.02 10.38 3.43
C ILE A 147 27.63 11.78 3.50
N THR A 148 27.72 12.46 2.35
CA THR A 148 28.09 13.88 2.25
C THR A 148 26.89 14.76 1.96
N ASP A 149 25.92 14.25 1.21
CA ASP A 149 24.78 15.03 0.71
C ASP A 149 23.46 14.47 1.19
N TYR A 150 22.76 15.27 1.99
CA TYR A 150 21.40 15.00 2.42
C TYR A 150 20.43 15.90 1.70
N GLU A 151 19.42 15.27 1.11
CA GLU A 151 18.31 15.94 0.44
C GLU A 151 17.00 15.47 1.06
N ARG A 152 16.15 16.42 1.44
CA ARG A 152 14.81 16.14 1.94
C ARG A 152 13.79 16.71 0.98
N SER A 153 12.91 15.84 0.52
CA SER A 153 11.91 16.16 -0.51
C SER A 153 10.52 15.84 -0.01
N VAL A 154 9.57 16.71 -0.34
CA VAL A 154 8.13 16.50 -0.12
C VAL A 154 7.44 16.02 -1.39
N TRP A 155 6.26 15.42 -1.23
CA TRP A 155 5.40 15.04 -2.34
C TRP A 155 4.05 15.76 -2.20
N GLY A 156 3.58 16.35 -3.29
CA GLY A 156 2.36 17.15 -3.35
C GLY A 156 2.57 18.39 -4.22
N ARG A 157 1.51 19.18 -4.36
CA ARG A 157 1.54 20.44 -5.10
C ARG A 157 2.03 21.55 -4.19
N GLN A 158 3.06 22.26 -4.62
CA GLN A 158 3.76 23.25 -3.81
C GLN A 158 3.34 24.63 -4.28
N TYR A 159 2.98 25.51 -3.34
CA TYR A 159 2.51 26.86 -3.64
C TYR A 159 3.28 27.90 -2.85
N VAL A 160 3.37 29.10 -3.40
CA VAL A 160 4.02 30.27 -2.79
C VAL A 160 3.17 31.50 -3.00
N SER A 161 3.11 32.40 -2.02
CA SER A 161 2.44 33.70 -2.17
C SER A 161 3.26 34.66 -3.04
N GLY A 162 2.59 35.66 -3.62
CA GLY A 162 3.25 36.64 -4.49
C GLY A 162 4.33 37.46 -3.79
N ASP A 163 4.20 37.67 -2.49
CA ASP A 163 5.16 38.34 -1.60
C ASP A 163 6.21 37.38 -0.99
N GLY A 164 6.09 36.07 -1.23
CA GLY A 164 6.99 35.05 -0.71
C GLY A 164 6.87 34.73 0.79
N THR A 165 5.96 35.39 1.52
CA THR A 165 5.79 35.25 2.98
C THR A 165 5.13 33.93 3.38
N LEU A 166 4.37 33.30 2.48
CA LEU A 166 3.64 32.05 2.71
C LEU A 166 4.05 30.98 1.71
N ARG A 167 4.34 29.78 2.21
CA ARG A 167 4.48 28.56 1.39
C ARG A 167 3.50 27.50 1.83
N GLU A 168 2.95 26.77 0.85
CA GLU A 168 1.97 25.73 1.11
C GLU A 168 2.32 24.43 0.39
N LEU A 169 1.95 23.31 1.00
CA LEU A 169 1.89 22.02 0.33
C LEU A 169 0.45 21.52 0.34
N VAL A 170 -0.07 21.12 -0.82
CA VAL A 170 -1.32 20.39 -0.94
C VAL A 170 -1.01 18.95 -1.32
N ILE A 171 -1.31 18.01 -0.42
CA ILE A 171 -1.06 16.57 -0.59
C ILE A 171 -2.30 15.92 -1.21
N PRO A 172 -2.25 15.46 -2.48
CA PRO A 172 -3.38 14.78 -3.09
C PRO A 172 -3.67 13.44 -2.42
N ALA A 173 -4.95 13.16 -2.18
CA ALA A 173 -5.48 11.90 -1.69
C ALA A 173 -6.48 11.37 -2.73
N LYS A 174 -6.40 10.07 -3.07
CA LYS A 174 -7.21 9.52 -4.17
C LYS A 174 -8.72 9.63 -3.90
N GLY A 175 -9.12 9.30 -2.67
CA GLY A 175 -10.50 9.38 -2.18
C GLY A 175 -10.80 10.73 -1.53
N ASN A 176 -11.11 10.68 -0.24
CA ASN A 176 -11.40 11.86 0.59
C ASN A 176 -10.12 12.58 1.02
N ALA A 177 -10.24 13.89 1.29
CA ALA A 177 -9.13 14.65 1.84
C ALA A 177 -8.82 14.12 3.24
N LYS A 178 -7.54 13.87 3.52
CA LYS A 178 -7.13 13.48 4.87
C LYS A 178 -7.34 14.64 5.83
N GLU A 179 -7.81 14.33 7.03
CA GLU A 179 -7.94 15.33 8.10
C GLU A 179 -6.70 15.37 8.99
N ARG A 180 -6.05 14.22 9.16
CA ARG A 180 -4.92 14.05 10.08
C ARG A 180 -3.74 13.34 9.42
N LEU A 181 -2.54 13.72 9.84
CA LEU A 181 -1.29 13.00 9.60
C LEU A 181 -0.43 12.99 10.88
N PRO A 182 0.45 12.00 11.05
CA PRO A 182 1.38 11.98 12.18
C PRO A 182 2.23 13.25 12.24
N LEU A 183 2.37 13.83 13.43
CA LEU A 183 3.11 15.05 13.70
C LEU A 183 4.53 15.03 13.10
N PRO A 184 5.30 13.93 13.20
CA PRO A 184 6.68 13.95 12.69
C PRO A 184 6.76 13.94 11.17
N GLU A 185 5.75 13.42 10.48
CA GLU A 185 5.63 13.57 9.03
C GLU A 185 5.34 15.03 8.66
N LEU A 186 4.38 15.66 9.35
CA LEU A 186 4.03 17.05 9.08
C LEU A 186 5.18 18.02 9.43
N ALA A 187 5.88 17.79 10.54
CA ALA A 187 7.07 18.55 10.93
C ALA A 187 8.18 18.45 9.86
N ALA A 188 8.38 17.27 9.28
CA ALA A 188 9.35 17.09 8.20
C ALA A 188 8.91 17.80 6.90
N VAL A 189 7.61 17.81 6.60
CA VAL A 189 7.06 18.60 5.49
C VAL A 189 7.30 20.09 5.73
N ALA A 190 6.92 20.59 6.90
CA ALA A 190 7.07 21.99 7.29
C ALA A 190 8.53 22.44 7.21
N PHE A 191 9.46 21.59 7.68
CA PHE A 191 10.89 21.83 7.55
C PHE A 191 11.32 22.01 6.09
N VAL A 192 10.86 21.14 5.18
CA VAL A 192 11.19 21.26 3.75
C VAL A 192 10.57 22.51 3.13
N LEU A 193 9.33 22.86 3.48
CA LEU A 193 8.70 24.08 2.97
C LEU A 193 9.45 25.33 3.45
N TYR A 194 9.90 25.35 4.71
CA TYR A 194 10.56 26.51 5.29
C TYR A 194 12.04 26.65 4.86
N TYR A 195 12.84 25.59 5.02
CA TYR A 195 14.27 25.60 4.71
C TYR A 195 14.60 25.20 3.26
N GLY A 196 13.62 24.71 2.52
CA GLY A 196 13.80 24.26 1.15
C GLY A 196 14.27 25.38 0.24
N ILE A 197 15.07 25.00 -0.75
CA ILE A 197 15.48 25.82 -1.88
C ILE A 197 14.83 25.22 -3.13
N PRO A 198 14.31 26.04 -4.07
CA PRO A 198 13.83 25.54 -5.34
C PRO A 198 14.93 24.74 -6.05
N ALA A 199 14.61 23.55 -6.50
CA ALA A 199 15.58 22.64 -7.09
C ALA A 199 14.96 21.73 -8.14
N ARG A 200 15.77 21.40 -9.16
CA ARG A 200 15.41 20.43 -10.19
C ARG A 200 16.11 19.11 -9.94
N ILE A 201 15.33 18.04 -9.87
CA ILE A 201 15.86 16.67 -9.84
C ILE A 201 15.88 16.17 -11.29
N PRO A 202 17.06 15.96 -11.91
CA PRO A 202 17.10 15.54 -13.31
C PRO A 202 16.49 14.14 -13.50
N SER A 203 15.54 14.00 -14.42
CA SER A 203 14.78 12.75 -14.66
C SER A 203 15.63 11.55 -15.06
N PHE A 204 16.84 11.78 -15.61
CA PHE A 204 17.77 10.73 -16.02
C PHE A 204 18.98 10.59 -15.09
N LYS A 205 19.11 11.47 -14.09
CA LYS A 205 20.20 11.47 -13.10
C LYS A 205 19.66 11.56 -11.68
N HIS A 206 18.64 10.77 -11.37
CA HIS A 206 18.10 10.68 -9.99
C HIS A 206 19.14 10.24 -8.95
N GLN A 207 20.30 9.77 -9.40
CA GLN A 207 21.44 9.33 -8.61
C GLN A 207 22.41 10.48 -8.25
N SER A 208 22.27 11.62 -8.93
CA SER A 208 23.04 12.83 -8.65
C SER A 208 22.28 13.75 -7.70
N PRO A 209 22.99 14.64 -6.99
CA PRO A 209 22.35 15.70 -6.22
C PRO A 209 21.41 16.53 -7.10
N ALA A 210 20.33 17.04 -6.50
CA ALA A 210 19.41 17.96 -7.12
C ALA A 210 20.11 19.28 -7.45
N LEU A 211 19.77 19.84 -8.60
CA LEU A 211 20.31 21.11 -9.07
C LEU A 211 19.62 22.24 -8.33
N ARG A 212 20.35 22.90 -7.43
CA ARG A 212 19.86 24.03 -6.62
C ARG A 212 19.66 25.25 -7.48
N HIS A 213 18.62 26.02 -7.22
CA HIS A 213 18.48 27.35 -7.80
C HIS A 213 19.62 28.25 -7.32
N PRO A 214 20.31 28.99 -8.21
CA PRO A 214 21.50 29.76 -7.85
C PRO A 214 21.21 30.94 -6.90
N ALA A 215 20.00 31.50 -6.97
CA ALA A 215 19.54 32.58 -6.10
C ALA A 215 18.27 32.13 -5.36
N PRO A 216 18.37 31.52 -4.17
CA PRO A 216 17.20 31.05 -3.44
C PRO A 216 16.32 32.24 -2.99
N PRO A 217 14.99 32.15 -3.09
CA PRO A 217 14.10 33.17 -2.54
C PRO A 217 14.22 33.24 -1.01
N PRO A 218 13.83 34.36 -0.38
CA PRO A 218 13.81 34.47 1.07
C PRO A 218 12.95 33.37 1.70
N ARG A 219 13.27 33.02 2.95
CA ARG A 219 12.47 32.07 3.74
C ARG A 219 11.09 32.67 3.99
N PRO A 220 10.03 31.83 3.98
CA PRO A 220 8.69 32.32 4.27
C PRO A 220 8.58 32.65 5.76
N GLU A 221 7.62 33.47 6.13
CA GLU A 221 7.26 33.71 7.54
C GLU A 221 6.42 32.56 8.09
N ARG A 222 5.63 31.92 7.22
CA ARG A 222 4.62 30.93 7.59
C ARG A 222 4.54 29.79 6.58
N VAL A 223 4.27 28.56 7.05
CA VAL A 223 4.04 27.39 6.19
C VAL A 223 2.73 26.70 6.53
N ARG A 224 2.02 26.20 5.51
CA ARG A 224 0.76 25.48 5.68
C ARG A 224 0.73 24.16 4.91
N VAL A 225 0.11 23.14 5.49
CA VAL A 225 0.01 21.81 4.86
C VAL A 225 -1.44 21.36 4.77
N TYR A 226 -1.86 21.04 3.56
CA TYR A 226 -3.22 20.66 3.22
C TYR A 226 -3.27 19.24 2.66
N SER A 227 -4.46 18.63 2.72
CA SER A 227 -4.80 17.48 1.89
C SER A 227 -5.91 17.84 0.92
N ALA A 228 -5.83 17.31 -0.31
CA ALA A 228 -6.89 17.43 -1.32
C ALA A 228 -7.48 16.06 -1.67
N GLY A 229 -8.76 15.86 -1.39
CA GLY A 229 -9.49 14.66 -1.79
C GLY A 229 -9.89 14.75 -3.25
N LEU A 230 -9.24 13.97 -4.11
CA LEU A 230 -9.45 14.03 -5.56
C LEU A 230 -10.80 13.46 -5.98
N THR A 231 -11.37 12.52 -5.22
CA THR A 231 -12.72 12.03 -5.48
C THR A 231 -13.76 12.92 -4.81
N GLU A 232 -13.50 13.39 -3.59
CA GLU A 232 -14.43 14.24 -2.82
C GLU A 232 -14.52 15.69 -3.34
N GLY A 233 -13.46 16.19 -4.00
CA GLY A 233 -13.38 17.59 -4.42
C GLY A 233 -13.32 18.55 -3.24
N ARG A 234 -12.54 18.25 -2.22
CA ARG A 234 -12.33 19.13 -1.05
C ARG A 234 -10.85 19.28 -0.71
N ILE A 235 -10.49 20.46 -0.23
CA ILE A 235 -9.18 20.77 0.35
C ILE A 235 -9.38 21.04 1.85
N ARG A 236 -8.57 20.40 2.69
CA ARG A 236 -8.60 20.56 4.15
C ARG A 236 -7.21 20.88 4.67
N LEU A 237 -7.12 21.84 5.59
CA LEU A 237 -5.89 22.07 6.36
C LEU A 237 -5.68 20.86 7.27
N LEU A 238 -4.49 20.26 7.20
CA LEU A 238 -4.19 19.06 7.97
C LEU A 238 -4.03 19.38 9.45
N ARG A 239 -4.32 18.39 10.28
CA ARG A 239 -4.01 18.39 11.71
C ARG A 239 -2.99 17.31 12.06
N ALA A 240 -2.19 17.58 13.07
CA ALA A 240 -1.32 16.58 13.67
C ALA A 240 -2.17 15.58 14.47
N THR A 241 -1.98 14.28 14.24
CA THR A 241 -2.74 13.22 14.92
C THR A 241 -2.61 13.31 16.45
N GLU A 242 -1.40 13.59 16.94
CA GLU A 242 -1.01 13.51 18.34
C GLU A 242 -1.43 14.75 19.15
N THR A 243 -1.48 15.93 18.52
CA THR A 243 -1.77 17.20 19.21
C THR A 243 -3.08 17.84 18.77
N ASP A 244 -3.70 17.34 17.70
CA ASP A 244 -4.87 17.93 17.03
C ASP A 244 -4.66 19.37 16.52
N ALA A 245 -3.42 19.88 16.59
CA ALA A 245 -3.04 21.21 16.11
C ALA A 245 -3.05 21.26 14.58
N PHE A 246 -3.47 22.40 14.03
CA PHE A 246 -3.42 22.63 12.58
C PHE A 246 -1.99 22.73 12.08
N ALA A 247 -1.76 22.23 10.87
CA ALA A 247 -0.49 22.28 10.16
C ALA A 247 -0.24 23.66 9.55
N ASP A 248 -0.04 24.63 10.44
CA ASP A 248 0.11 26.04 10.14
C ASP A 248 1.10 26.66 11.13
N TRP A 249 2.36 26.82 10.70
CA TRP A 249 3.48 27.05 11.61
C TRP A 249 4.39 28.19 11.18
N SER A 250 4.96 28.85 12.18
CA SER A 250 6.02 29.84 12.10
C SER A 250 7.42 29.21 12.07
N ALA A 251 8.44 30.03 11.82
CA ALA A 251 9.84 29.61 11.82
C ALA A 251 10.30 28.92 13.13
N GLU A 252 9.90 29.47 14.28
CA GLU A 252 10.30 28.99 15.60
C GLU A 252 9.71 27.61 15.89
N GLU A 253 8.41 27.44 15.68
CA GLU A 253 7.72 26.16 15.85
C GLU A 253 8.32 25.07 14.97
N ILE A 254 8.66 25.39 13.71
CA ILE A 254 9.24 24.41 12.78
C ILE A 254 10.61 23.92 13.25
N ARG A 255 11.46 24.81 13.78
CA ARG A 255 12.78 24.44 14.30
C ARG A 255 12.62 23.46 15.47
N ASP A 256 11.75 23.78 16.40
CA ASP A 256 11.55 23.00 17.62
C ASP A 256 10.92 21.63 17.30
N LEU A 257 9.89 21.61 16.44
CA LEU A 257 9.26 20.38 15.95
C LEU A 257 10.26 19.50 15.19
N HIS A 258 11.15 20.09 14.38
CA HIS A 258 12.15 19.33 13.65
C HIS A 258 13.14 18.63 14.58
N GLU A 259 13.68 19.34 15.56
CA GLU A 259 14.64 18.77 16.50
C GLU A 259 14.02 17.63 17.32
N GLN A 260 12.82 17.86 17.85
CA GLN A 260 12.15 16.89 18.73
C GLN A 260 11.64 15.66 17.98
N HIS A 261 11.12 15.82 16.77
CA HIS A 261 10.35 14.77 16.09
C HIS A 261 10.99 14.22 14.82
N VAL A 262 11.75 15.03 14.08
CA VAL A 262 12.29 14.64 12.77
C VAL A 262 13.68 14.04 12.91
N VAL A 263 14.58 14.67 13.68
CA VAL A 263 15.97 14.21 13.86
C VAL A 263 16.06 12.76 14.36
N PRO A 264 15.32 12.32 15.40
CA PRO A 264 15.39 10.94 15.87
C PRO A 264 14.94 9.93 14.78
N ARG A 265 13.96 10.31 13.96
CA ARG A 265 13.43 9.45 12.89
C ARG A 265 14.37 9.36 11.69
N LEU A 266 15.08 10.44 11.37
CA LEU A 266 16.08 10.44 10.30
C LEU A 266 17.19 9.42 10.58
N GLY A 267 17.68 9.36 11.83
CA GLY A 267 18.64 8.35 12.25
C GLY A 267 18.14 6.93 11.97
N ARG A 268 16.94 6.58 12.46
CA ARG A 268 16.33 5.25 12.24
C ARG A 268 16.19 4.88 10.76
N VAL A 269 15.82 5.84 9.91
CA VAL A 269 15.69 5.60 8.45
C VAL A 269 17.04 5.30 7.82
N LEU A 270 18.09 6.03 8.20
CA LEU A 270 19.42 5.91 7.59
C LEU A 270 20.21 4.72 8.12
N ASP A 271 20.01 4.39 9.40
CA ASP A 271 20.75 3.36 10.14
C ASP A 271 20.06 1.99 10.13
N GLY A 272 18.88 1.88 9.50
CA GLY A 272 18.12 0.64 9.42
C GLY A 272 18.92 -0.50 8.79
N ARG A 273 19.21 -1.55 9.58
CA ARG A 273 19.96 -2.75 9.13
C ARG A 273 19.15 -4.04 9.24
N GLU A 274 18.09 -4.05 10.03
CA GLU A 274 17.21 -5.20 10.19
C GLU A 274 16.56 -5.56 8.85
N ARG A 275 16.40 -6.86 8.62
CA ARG A 275 15.79 -7.43 7.42
C ARG A 275 14.48 -8.09 7.80
N ILE A 276 13.38 -7.58 7.24
CA ILE A 276 12.03 -8.09 7.47
C ILE A 276 11.43 -8.41 6.10
N ALA A 277 10.94 -9.64 5.91
CA ALA A 277 10.27 -10.04 4.67
C ALA A 277 8.90 -9.36 4.55
N GLY A 278 8.53 -8.96 3.34
CA GLY A 278 7.24 -8.30 3.10
C GLY A 278 7.14 -7.71 1.70
N ALA A 279 6.09 -6.92 1.45
CA ALA A 279 5.84 -6.35 0.13
C ALA A 279 6.98 -5.45 -0.39
N HIS A 280 7.73 -4.82 0.53
CA HIS A 280 8.89 -4.00 0.18
C HIS A 280 10.04 -4.77 -0.46
N CYS A 281 10.07 -6.10 -0.35
CA CYS A 281 11.05 -6.96 -1.01
C CYS A 281 11.01 -6.79 -2.54
N ALA A 282 9.86 -6.44 -3.14
CA ALA A 282 9.76 -6.26 -4.58
C ALA A 282 10.66 -5.12 -5.13
N GLY A 283 10.88 -4.07 -4.33
CA GLY A 283 11.77 -2.96 -4.69
C GLY A 283 13.17 -3.07 -4.09
N CYS A 284 13.48 -4.17 -3.41
CA CYS A 284 14.68 -4.27 -2.59
C CYS A 284 15.93 -4.57 -3.42
N LYS A 285 16.96 -3.74 -3.24
CA LYS A 285 18.25 -3.83 -3.97
C LYS A 285 19.08 -5.05 -3.57
N VAL A 286 18.83 -5.65 -2.40
CA VAL A 286 19.58 -6.80 -1.88
C VAL A 286 18.81 -8.11 -1.95
N LEU A 287 17.67 -8.15 -2.65
CA LEU A 287 16.79 -9.33 -2.61
C LEU A 287 17.50 -10.62 -3.05
N SER A 288 18.40 -10.53 -4.03
CA SER A 288 19.17 -11.67 -4.54
C SER A 288 20.05 -12.34 -3.49
N GLU A 289 20.49 -11.59 -2.47
CA GLU A 289 21.38 -12.06 -1.39
C GLU A 289 20.68 -12.07 -0.02
N CYS A 290 19.37 -11.78 0.04
CA CYS A 290 18.64 -11.62 1.29
C CYS A 290 18.14 -12.97 1.81
N SER A 291 18.67 -13.42 2.95
CA SER A 291 18.21 -14.64 3.63
C SER A 291 16.92 -14.49 4.44
N ALA A 292 16.45 -13.25 4.67
CA ALA A 292 15.27 -13.01 5.49
C ALA A 292 13.94 -13.39 4.82
N ILE A 293 13.93 -13.54 3.49
CA ILE A 293 12.75 -13.95 2.72
C ILE A 293 12.99 -15.35 2.14
N PRO A 294 12.14 -16.34 2.48
CA PRO A 294 12.24 -17.68 1.91
C PRO A 294 12.14 -17.65 0.38
N ARG A 295 13.00 -18.42 -0.29
CA ARG A 295 13.02 -18.56 -1.76
C ARG A 295 12.34 -19.87 -2.13
N VAL A 296 11.26 -19.78 -2.89
CA VAL A 296 10.46 -20.94 -3.30
C VAL A 296 10.32 -20.91 -4.82
N PRO A 297 11.29 -21.50 -5.56
CA PRO A 297 11.22 -21.58 -7.01
C PRO A 297 9.92 -22.25 -7.46
N ALA A 298 9.29 -21.68 -8.49
CA ALA A 298 8.06 -22.20 -9.09
C ALA A 298 6.84 -22.22 -8.16
N LEU A 299 6.85 -21.48 -7.04
CA LEU A 299 5.69 -21.35 -6.14
C LEU A 299 4.42 -20.91 -6.88
N LEU A 300 4.55 -20.00 -7.84
CA LEU A 300 3.39 -19.51 -8.60
C LEU A 300 3.00 -20.39 -9.79
N VAL A 301 3.74 -21.48 -10.07
CA VAL A 301 3.47 -22.38 -11.21
C VAL A 301 3.47 -21.61 -12.55
N VAL A 302 4.33 -20.60 -12.67
CA VAL A 302 4.47 -19.81 -13.91
C VAL A 302 5.90 -19.89 -14.45
N PRO A 303 6.08 -19.90 -15.78
CA PRO A 303 7.41 -19.89 -16.37
C PRO A 303 8.14 -18.57 -16.09
N PRO A 304 9.47 -18.53 -16.28
CA PRO A 304 10.22 -17.29 -16.25
C PRO A 304 9.66 -16.25 -17.22
N PRO A 305 9.71 -14.95 -16.86
CA PRO A 305 9.24 -13.90 -17.75
C PRO A 305 10.07 -13.89 -19.04
N THR A 306 9.41 -13.87 -20.20
CA THR A 306 10.06 -13.84 -21.51
C THR A 306 10.86 -12.56 -21.78
N ARG A 307 10.63 -11.51 -20.99
CA ARG A 307 11.34 -10.23 -21.06
C ARG A 307 11.57 -9.66 -19.65
N PRO A 308 12.68 -8.93 -19.42
CA PRO A 308 12.91 -8.25 -18.15
C PRO A 308 11.80 -7.24 -17.82
N ARG A 309 11.16 -7.41 -16.67
CA ARG A 309 10.05 -6.58 -16.18
C ARG A 309 10.28 -6.15 -14.74
N LYS A 310 9.53 -5.15 -14.28
CA LYS A 310 9.50 -4.77 -12.87
C LYS A 310 9.04 -5.96 -12.03
N ARG A 311 9.82 -6.30 -10.99
CA ARG A 311 9.43 -7.26 -9.96
C ARG A 311 8.10 -6.86 -9.35
N ARG A 312 7.16 -7.81 -9.28
CA ARG A 312 5.79 -7.58 -8.79
C ARG A 312 5.61 -8.15 -7.39
N THR A 313 4.64 -7.61 -6.67
CA THR A 313 4.04 -8.29 -5.52
C THR A 313 2.69 -8.86 -5.92
N VAL A 314 2.32 -10.00 -5.35
CA VAL A 314 1.00 -10.59 -5.56
C VAL A 314 0.49 -11.28 -4.30
N SER A 315 -0.81 -11.14 -4.04
CA SER A 315 -1.57 -11.91 -3.06
C SER A 315 -2.70 -12.67 -3.73
N VAL A 316 -3.35 -13.60 -3.03
CA VAL A 316 -4.51 -14.31 -3.59
C VAL A 316 -5.68 -13.36 -3.86
N SER A 317 -5.87 -12.34 -3.02
CA SER A 317 -6.87 -11.30 -3.26
C SER A 317 -6.60 -10.50 -4.54
N ASP A 318 -5.33 -10.30 -4.89
CA ASP A 318 -4.92 -9.70 -6.16
C ASP A 318 -5.25 -10.62 -7.35
N LEU A 319 -4.90 -11.89 -7.22
CA LEU A 319 -5.15 -12.93 -8.23
C LEU A 319 -6.64 -13.10 -8.52
N ARG A 320 -7.48 -13.13 -7.49
CA ARG A 320 -8.94 -13.17 -7.62
C ARG A 320 -9.48 -11.94 -8.34
N ALA A 321 -9.03 -10.75 -7.95
CA ALA A 321 -9.46 -9.51 -8.62
C ALA A 321 -9.09 -9.53 -10.12
N HIS A 322 -7.93 -10.09 -10.48
CA HIS A 322 -7.49 -10.22 -11.86
C HIS A 322 -8.33 -11.25 -12.63
N HIS A 323 -8.51 -12.42 -12.04
CA HIS A 323 -9.29 -13.51 -12.61
C HIS A 323 -10.76 -13.11 -12.83
N ASP A 324 -11.33 -12.29 -11.94
CA ASP A 324 -12.66 -11.71 -12.11
C ASP A 324 -12.68 -10.70 -13.28
N CYS A 325 -11.71 -9.78 -13.34
CA CYS A 325 -11.53 -8.82 -14.43
C CYS A 325 -10.12 -8.16 -14.39
N PRO A 326 -9.32 -8.24 -15.46
CA PRO A 326 -7.98 -7.63 -15.48
C PRO A 326 -7.97 -6.12 -15.19
N ALA A 327 -8.93 -5.36 -15.73
CA ALA A 327 -9.08 -3.94 -15.43
C ALA A 327 -9.41 -3.68 -13.96
N ARG A 328 -10.25 -4.52 -13.32
CA ARG A 328 -10.55 -4.40 -11.88
C ARG A 328 -9.27 -4.55 -11.06
N TYR A 329 -8.45 -5.56 -11.35
CA TYR A 329 -7.16 -5.73 -10.68
C TYR A 329 -6.27 -4.49 -10.84
N HIS A 330 -6.11 -4.00 -12.06
CA HIS A 330 -5.24 -2.85 -12.32
C HIS A 330 -5.73 -1.59 -11.57
N LEU A 331 -7.03 -1.28 -11.64
CA LEU A 331 -7.60 -0.09 -11.02
C LEU A 331 -7.61 -0.18 -9.48
N THR A 332 -7.94 -1.33 -8.91
CA THR A 332 -8.22 -1.48 -7.47
C THR A 332 -7.03 -2.01 -6.65
N ARG A 333 -6.10 -2.74 -7.28
CA ARG A 333 -4.95 -3.36 -6.58
C ARG A 333 -3.62 -2.72 -6.95
N VAL A 334 -3.43 -2.37 -8.23
CA VAL A 334 -2.21 -1.66 -8.69
C VAL A 334 -2.33 -0.16 -8.40
N LEU A 335 -3.31 0.52 -9.00
CA LEU A 335 -3.53 1.97 -8.80
C LEU A 335 -4.19 2.28 -7.46
N LYS A 336 -4.92 1.29 -6.90
CA LYS A 336 -5.67 1.42 -5.64
C LYS A 336 -6.58 2.65 -5.67
N LEU A 337 -7.32 2.83 -6.77
CA LEU A 337 -8.31 3.89 -6.92
C LEU A 337 -9.45 3.66 -5.92
N PRO A 338 -10.08 4.74 -5.41
CA PRO A 338 -11.10 4.63 -4.39
C PRO A 338 -12.36 3.98 -4.96
N ASN A 339 -12.95 3.13 -4.13
CA ASN A 339 -14.28 2.58 -4.36
C ASN A 339 -15.35 3.64 -4.03
N SER A 340 -16.38 3.70 -4.86
CA SER A 340 -17.60 4.49 -4.68
C SER A 340 -18.81 3.65 -4.30
N VAL A 341 -18.73 2.33 -4.46
CA VAL A 341 -19.77 1.37 -4.11
C VAL A 341 -19.76 1.16 -2.60
N ARG A 342 -20.93 1.34 -1.97
CA ARG A 342 -21.12 1.03 -0.54
C ARG A 342 -20.80 -0.44 -0.32
N GLU A 343 -19.99 -0.72 0.69
CA GLU A 343 -19.74 -2.11 1.11
C GLU A 343 -21.07 -2.82 1.36
N ASN A 344 -21.21 -4.09 0.95
CA ASN A 344 -22.44 -4.84 1.25
C ASN A 344 -22.43 -5.36 2.70
N GLU A 345 -23.59 -5.74 3.20
CA GLU A 345 -23.76 -6.25 4.57
C GLU A 345 -22.86 -7.46 4.85
N ALA A 346 -22.75 -8.40 3.90
CA ALA A 346 -22.00 -9.63 4.10
C ALA A 346 -20.51 -9.36 4.37
N VAL A 347 -19.91 -8.40 3.64
CA VAL A 347 -18.51 -8.02 3.85
C VAL A 347 -18.35 -7.25 5.17
N ARG A 348 -19.26 -6.33 5.51
CA ARG A 348 -19.25 -5.66 6.83
C ARG A 348 -19.29 -6.65 7.98
N ARG A 349 -20.24 -7.60 7.93
CA ARG A 349 -20.39 -8.66 8.94
C ARG A 349 -19.13 -9.51 9.06
N GLY A 350 -18.60 -9.99 7.94
CA GLY A 350 -17.36 -10.77 7.93
C GLY A 350 -16.18 -10.02 8.55
N ARG A 351 -16.00 -8.74 8.19
CA ARG A 351 -14.96 -7.85 8.73
C ARG A 351 -15.10 -7.65 10.24
N ALA A 352 -16.32 -7.45 10.73
CA ALA A 352 -16.58 -7.25 12.15
C ALA A 352 -16.29 -8.50 12.98
N VAL A 353 -16.71 -9.68 12.49
CA VAL A 353 -16.40 -10.99 13.11
C VAL A 353 -14.89 -11.23 13.14
N ASP A 354 -14.21 -11.05 12.00
CA ASP A 354 -12.76 -11.21 11.89
C ASP A 354 -12.00 -10.26 12.83
N SER A 355 -12.38 -8.99 12.86
CA SER A 355 -11.74 -7.99 13.74
C SER A 355 -11.84 -8.36 15.22
N TRP A 356 -13.00 -8.87 15.65
CA TRP A 356 -13.18 -9.33 17.04
C TRP A 356 -12.30 -10.55 17.34
N LEU A 357 -12.28 -11.55 16.45
CA LEU A 357 -11.45 -12.75 16.62
C LEU A 357 -9.96 -12.41 16.67
N ASN A 358 -9.50 -11.54 15.78
CA ASN A 358 -8.11 -11.10 15.73
C ASN A 358 -7.69 -10.39 17.02
N ALA A 359 -8.51 -9.45 17.51
CA ALA A 359 -8.25 -8.79 18.78
C ALA A 359 -8.22 -9.79 19.94
N ARG A 360 -9.12 -10.78 19.91
CA ARG A 360 -9.25 -11.78 20.97
C ARG A 360 -8.10 -12.77 21.00
N HIS A 361 -7.52 -13.09 19.85
CA HIS A 361 -6.41 -14.04 19.69
C HIS A 361 -5.03 -13.36 19.70
N ALA A 362 -4.94 -12.04 19.90
CA ALA A 362 -3.68 -11.29 19.82
C ALA A 362 -2.73 -11.50 21.01
N SER A 363 -3.26 -11.92 22.17
CA SER A 363 -2.45 -12.20 23.35
C SER A 363 -2.17 -13.69 23.48
N ALA A 364 -0.94 -14.05 23.86
CA ALA A 364 -0.57 -15.43 24.16
C ALA A 364 -1.32 -16.00 25.38
N ASP A 365 -1.70 -15.12 26.33
CA ASP A 365 -2.42 -15.47 27.55
C ASP A 365 -3.94 -15.23 27.42
N ALA A 366 -4.44 -15.05 26.20
CA ALA A 366 -5.85 -14.81 26.00
C ALA A 366 -6.65 -16.06 26.40
N PRO A 367 -7.71 -15.95 27.23
CA PRO A 367 -8.55 -17.11 27.59
C PRO A 367 -9.19 -17.73 26.35
N ALA A 368 -9.87 -18.87 26.44
CA ALA A 368 -10.61 -19.34 25.29
C ALA A 368 -11.83 -18.46 24.95
N CYS A 369 -12.28 -18.45 23.69
CA CYS A 369 -13.41 -17.61 23.27
C CYS A 369 -14.71 -17.99 23.97
N HIS A 370 -14.86 -19.23 24.46
CA HIS A 370 -16.05 -19.67 25.17
C HIS A 370 -16.13 -19.11 26.61
N GLU A 371 -14.99 -18.76 27.22
CA GLU A 371 -14.88 -18.29 28.61
C GLU A 371 -15.17 -16.78 28.77
N VAL A 372 -15.15 -16.03 27.68
CA VAL A 372 -15.39 -14.58 27.69
C VAL A 372 -16.82 -14.30 27.25
N PRO A 373 -17.52 -13.27 27.74
CA PRO A 373 -18.83 -12.87 27.22
C PRO A 373 -18.74 -12.36 25.78
N LEU A 374 -19.80 -12.54 24.98
CA LEU A 374 -19.87 -11.91 23.66
C LEU A 374 -20.03 -10.39 23.83
N PRO A 375 -19.48 -9.59 22.91
CA PRO A 375 -19.63 -8.15 22.98
C PRO A 375 -21.10 -7.75 22.70
N PRO A 376 -21.64 -6.73 23.40
CA PRO A 376 -23.00 -6.26 23.18
C PRO A 376 -23.16 -5.50 21.84
N HIS A 377 -22.05 -5.07 21.24
CA HIS A 377 -22.02 -4.40 19.94
C HIS A 377 -20.76 -4.81 19.17
N LEU A 378 -20.83 -4.78 17.85
CA LEU A 378 -19.68 -4.95 16.97
C LEU A 378 -19.51 -3.69 16.11
N PRO A 379 -18.35 -3.00 16.17
CA PRO A 379 -18.13 -1.78 15.40
C PRO A 379 -18.37 -1.99 13.90
N GLY A 380 -19.11 -1.07 13.29
CA GLY A 380 -19.38 -1.08 11.84
C GLY A 380 -20.60 -1.89 11.40
N LEU A 381 -21.36 -2.47 12.33
CA LEU A 381 -22.62 -3.15 12.05
C LEU A 381 -23.84 -2.35 12.54
N ALA A 382 -24.93 -2.45 11.78
CA ALA A 382 -26.26 -2.05 12.22
C ALA A 382 -26.88 -3.10 13.17
N GLU A 383 -27.96 -2.73 13.87
CA GLU A 383 -28.59 -3.57 14.89
C GLU A 383 -29.19 -4.86 14.33
N ASP A 384 -29.74 -4.80 13.11
CA ASP A 384 -30.27 -5.94 12.35
C ASP A 384 -29.17 -6.89 11.85
N GLU A 385 -27.96 -6.39 11.59
CA GLU A 385 -26.79 -7.19 11.19
C GLU A 385 -26.14 -7.92 12.40
N LEU A 386 -26.34 -7.39 13.62
CA LEU A 386 -25.63 -7.83 14.82
C LEU A 386 -25.99 -9.26 15.24
N ALA A 387 -27.26 -9.65 15.19
CA ALA A 387 -27.70 -10.97 15.64
C ALA A 387 -27.01 -12.10 14.87
N SER A 388 -26.87 -11.93 13.55
CA SER A 388 -26.19 -12.86 12.65
C SER A 388 -24.69 -12.96 12.96
N ALA A 389 -24.02 -11.82 13.16
CA ALA A 389 -22.61 -11.76 13.54
C ALA A 389 -22.34 -12.43 14.89
N LEU A 390 -23.19 -12.19 15.89
CA LEU A 390 -23.10 -12.83 17.20
C LEU A 390 -23.36 -14.34 17.10
N GLY A 391 -24.27 -14.79 16.24
CA GLY A 391 -24.46 -16.21 15.94
C GLY A 391 -23.17 -16.88 15.44
N MET A 392 -22.47 -16.23 14.50
CA MET A 392 -21.16 -16.70 14.01
C MET A 392 -20.11 -16.77 15.11
N LEU A 393 -20.04 -15.76 15.98
CA LEU A 393 -19.11 -15.77 17.13
C LEU A 393 -19.46 -16.87 18.15
N ARG A 394 -20.74 -17.15 18.38
CA ARG A 394 -21.18 -18.30 19.20
C ARG A 394 -20.72 -19.61 18.59
N ALA A 395 -20.87 -19.77 17.28
CA ALA A 395 -20.43 -20.97 16.58
C ALA A 395 -18.92 -21.19 16.70
N HIS A 396 -18.10 -20.14 16.54
CA HIS A 396 -16.64 -20.21 16.70
C HIS A 396 -16.22 -20.75 18.08
N ARG A 397 -16.95 -20.44 19.16
CA ARG A 397 -16.61 -20.89 20.52
C ARG A 397 -16.49 -22.39 20.64
N ALA A 398 -17.24 -23.16 19.86
CA ALA A 398 -17.16 -24.62 19.89
C ALA A 398 -15.88 -25.18 19.22
N ARG A 399 -15.13 -24.33 18.50
CA ARG A 399 -13.94 -24.70 17.71
C ARG A 399 -12.76 -23.76 17.95
N CYS A 400 -12.78 -22.99 19.04
CA CYS A 400 -11.76 -22.00 19.32
C CYS A 400 -10.39 -22.69 19.47
N PRO A 401 -9.35 -22.27 18.73
CA PRO A 401 -8.05 -22.94 18.81
C PRO A 401 -7.33 -22.68 20.14
N LEU A 402 -7.73 -21.65 20.89
CA LEU A 402 -7.25 -21.38 22.25
C LEU A 402 -7.73 -22.43 23.27
N ASP A 403 -8.77 -23.21 22.95
CA ASP A 403 -9.22 -24.34 23.79
C ASP A 403 -8.29 -25.56 23.71
N ASN A 404 -7.37 -25.57 22.76
CA ASN A 404 -6.45 -26.68 22.59
C ASN A 404 -5.16 -26.44 23.41
N PRO A 405 -4.92 -27.19 24.50
CA PRO A 405 -3.73 -27.01 25.33
C PRO A 405 -2.42 -27.36 24.62
N ALA A 406 -2.48 -28.04 23.47
CA ALA A 406 -1.30 -28.33 22.65
C ALA A 406 -0.97 -27.21 21.65
N ALA A 407 -1.85 -26.22 21.49
CA ALA A 407 -1.68 -25.09 20.59
C ALA A 407 -0.98 -23.93 21.30
N THR A 408 0.03 -23.36 20.65
CA THR A 408 0.87 -22.28 21.19
C THR A 408 1.24 -21.28 20.09
N GLN A 409 1.87 -20.16 20.46
CA GLN A 409 2.38 -19.15 19.53
C GLN A 409 1.32 -18.64 18.52
N PHE A 410 0.17 -18.22 19.04
CA PHE A 410 -0.91 -17.65 18.24
C PHE A 410 -0.46 -16.33 17.59
N ARG A 411 -0.60 -16.26 16.27
CA ARG A 411 -0.27 -15.11 15.43
C ARG A 411 -1.48 -14.77 14.56
N PRO A 412 -2.43 -13.96 15.05
CA PRO A 412 -3.55 -13.51 14.23
C PRO A 412 -3.06 -12.55 13.14
N GLN A 413 -3.72 -12.57 11.98
CA GLN A 413 -3.38 -11.75 10.80
C GLN A 413 -1.90 -11.86 10.41
N TYR A 414 -1.33 -13.06 10.53
CA TYR A 414 0.08 -13.29 10.27
C TYR A 414 0.39 -13.12 8.78
N ARG A 415 1.26 -12.16 8.47
CA ARG A 415 1.66 -11.87 7.08
C ARG A 415 2.94 -12.64 6.74
N VAL A 416 2.82 -13.51 5.75
CA VAL A 416 3.92 -14.31 5.20
C VAL A 416 4.35 -13.72 3.87
N ALA A 417 5.66 -13.67 3.63
CA ALA A 417 6.22 -13.28 2.35
C ALA A 417 7.22 -14.34 1.86
N ALA A 418 7.09 -14.73 0.59
CA ALA A 418 8.02 -15.63 -0.08
C ALA A 418 8.43 -15.05 -1.43
N HIS A 419 9.65 -15.33 -1.88
CA HIS A 419 10.13 -14.93 -3.19
C HIS A 419 10.12 -16.14 -4.12
N ASP A 420 9.41 -16.04 -5.24
CA ASP A 420 9.55 -16.99 -6.35
C ASP A 420 10.60 -16.45 -7.33
N PRO A 421 11.86 -16.94 -7.26
CA PRO A 421 12.93 -16.47 -8.13
C PRO A 421 12.73 -16.87 -9.60
N GLN A 422 11.89 -17.87 -9.90
CA GLN A 422 11.64 -18.28 -11.28
C GLN A 422 10.84 -17.20 -12.01
N SER A 423 9.81 -16.67 -11.36
CA SER A 423 8.90 -15.67 -11.94
C SER A 423 9.28 -14.21 -11.63
N ASP A 424 10.28 -14.02 -10.75
CA ASP A 424 10.70 -12.76 -10.16
C ASP A 424 9.52 -12.02 -9.50
N VAL A 425 8.83 -12.73 -8.60
CA VAL A 425 7.64 -12.22 -7.90
C VAL A 425 7.76 -12.46 -6.39
N VAL A 426 7.38 -11.45 -5.61
CA VAL A 426 7.19 -11.58 -4.16
C VAL A 426 5.73 -11.92 -3.88
N VAL A 427 5.50 -13.10 -3.33
CA VAL A 427 4.18 -13.57 -2.91
C VAL A 427 3.91 -13.12 -1.48
N ILE A 428 2.75 -12.52 -1.25
CA ILE A 428 2.29 -12.08 0.08
C ILE A 428 1.02 -12.85 0.42
N ALA A 429 1.04 -13.57 1.53
CA ALA A 429 -0.13 -14.17 2.14
C ALA A 429 -0.43 -13.48 3.47
N SER A 430 -1.70 -13.17 3.71
CA SER A 430 -2.18 -12.79 5.05
C SER A 430 -3.02 -13.95 5.52
N CYS A 431 -2.54 -14.67 6.53
CA CYS A 431 -3.25 -15.78 7.14
C CYS A 431 -4.09 -15.25 8.30
N ASP A 432 -5.37 -15.66 8.38
CA ASP A 432 -6.25 -15.16 9.44
C ASP A 432 -5.71 -15.53 10.84
N LEU A 433 -5.23 -16.77 11.02
CA LEU A 433 -4.53 -17.20 12.22
C LEU A 433 -3.45 -18.24 11.89
N VAL A 434 -2.27 -18.09 12.49
CA VAL A 434 -1.21 -19.11 12.48
C VAL A 434 -0.83 -19.46 13.91
N TYR A 435 -0.73 -20.75 14.22
CA TYR A 435 -0.30 -21.23 15.53
C TYR A 435 0.53 -22.50 15.39
N GLU A 436 1.27 -22.85 16.44
CA GLU A 436 2.03 -24.10 16.50
C GLU A 436 1.26 -25.13 17.31
N GLU A 437 1.23 -26.38 16.84
CA GLU A 437 0.63 -27.49 17.57
C GLU A 437 1.51 -28.74 17.47
N ARG A 438 1.94 -29.27 18.62
CA ARG A 438 2.76 -30.50 18.72
C ARG A 438 3.99 -30.49 17.79
N GLY A 439 4.58 -29.32 17.55
CA GLY A 439 5.75 -29.12 16.67
C GLY A 439 5.43 -28.91 15.19
N GLY A 440 4.16 -29.04 14.77
CA GLY A 440 3.68 -28.63 13.45
C GLY A 440 3.16 -27.19 13.44
N VAL A 441 2.97 -26.62 12.25
CA VAL A 441 2.35 -25.32 12.06
C VAL A 441 0.94 -25.50 11.50
N VAL A 442 -0.02 -24.81 12.11
CA VAL A 442 -1.40 -24.79 11.65
C VAL A 442 -1.73 -23.41 11.11
N VAL A 443 -2.19 -23.36 9.86
CA VAL A 443 -2.69 -22.14 9.21
C VAL A 443 -4.20 -22.25 9.15
N ARG A 444 -4.91 -21.40 9.89
CA ARG A 444 -6.38 -21.36 9.90
C ARG A 444 -6.89 -20.14 9.14
N GLU A 445 -7.73 -20.40 8.14
CA GLU A 445 -8.51 -19.41 7.40
C GLU A 445 -9.95 -19.43 7.88
N THR A 446 -10.50 -18.27 8.23
CA THR A 446 -11.90 -18.13 8.68
C THR A 446 -12.71 -17.48 7.57
N LYS A 447 -13.87 -18.06 7.21
CA LYS A 447 -14.78 -17.48 6.22
C LYS A 447 -16.22 -17.53 6.72
N THR A 448 -16.92 -16.42 6.58
CA THR A 448 -18.34 -16.33 6.89
C THR A 448 -19.18 -16.74 5.67
N SER A 449 -20.17 -17.60 5.87
CA SER A 449 -21.06 -18.08 4.80
C SER A 449 -22.52 -18.05 5.27
N ALA A 450 -23.44 -17.93 4.31
CA ALA A 450 -24.87 -18.17 4.53
C ALA A 450 -25.28 -19.62 4.17
N PHE A 451 -24.42 -20.35 3.46
CA PHE A 451 -24.72 -21.67 2.90
C PHE A 451 -23.72 -22.74 3.41
N PRO A 452 -24.14 -24.01 3.50
CA PRO A 452 -23.25 -25.12 3.85
C PRO A 452 -22.11 -25.29 2.82
N PRO A 453 -20.97 -25.88 3.21
CA PRO A 453 -19.89 -26.18 2.28
C PRO A 453 -20.30 -27.23 1.23
N GLY A 454 -19.67 -27.15 0.05
CA GLY A 454 -19.59 -28.27 -0.90
C GLY A 454 -18.43 -29.22 -0.53
N GLY A 455 -18.08 -30.15 -1.42
CA GLY A 455 -16.97 -31.08 -1.20
C GLY A 455 -15.57 -30.42 -1.13
N ARG A 456 -14.59 -31.12 -0.55
CA ARG A 456 -13.22 -30.60 -0.30
C ARG A 456 -12.49 -30.05 -1.53
N SER A 457 -12.58 -30.72 -2.68
CA SER A 457 -11.99 -30.24 -3.94
C SER A 457 -12.55 -28.88 -4.36
N VAL A 458 -13.86 -28.69 -4.17
CA VAL A 458 -14.58 -27.45 -4.43
C VAL A 458 -14.13 -26.33 -3.49
N LEU A 459 -13.69 -26.64 -2.27
CA LEU A 459 -13.25 -25.63 -1.30
C LEU A 459 -11.92 -24.99 -1.71
N LEU A 460 -10.94 -25.75 -2.19
CA LEU A 460 -9.67 -25.20 -2.67
C LEU A 460 -9.89 -24.27 -3.88
N GLU A 461 -10.77 -24.65 -4.81
CA GLU A 461 -11.13 -23.82 -5.97
C GLU A 461 -11.88 -22.54 -5.57
N LYS A 462 -12.84 -22.66 -4.64
CA LYS A 462 -13.63 -21.54 -4.14
C LYS A 462 -12.81 -20.57 -3.29
N TYR A 463 -11.82 -21.09 -2.56
CA TYR A 463 -10.98 -20.37 -1.62
C TYR A 463 -9.49 -20.59 -1.94
N PRO A 464 -8.97 -19.99 -3.02
CA PRO A 464 -7.59 -20.22 -3.49
C PRO A 464 -6.50 -19.83 -2.47
N GLN A 465 -6.84 -19.10 -1.40
CA GLN A 465 -5.93 -18.82 -0.30
C GLN A 465 -5.53 -20.08 0.47
N LEU A 466 -6.40 -21.09 0.51
CA LEU A 466 -6.10 -22.40 1.07
C LEU A 466 -5.04 -23.12 0.22
N ALA A 467 -5.18 -23.05 -1.11
CA ALA A 467 -4.20 -23.62 -2.03
C ALA A 467 -2.82 -22.96 -1.86
N LEU A 468 -2.77 -21.63 -1.73
CA LEU A 468 -1.51 -20.95 -1.43
C LEU A 468 -0.94 -21.36 -0.06
N ALA A 469 -1.78 -21.46 0.99
CA ALA A 469 -1.34 -21.88 2.32
C ALA A 469 -0.74 -23.30 2.32
N VAL A 470 -1.37 -24.24 1.60
CA VAL A 470 -0.85 -25.60 1.40
C VAL A 470 0.54 -25.55 0.78
N LEU A 471 0.73 -24.79 -0.30
CA LEU A 471 2.02 -24.69 -0.99
C LEU A 471 3.10 -24.01 -0.14
N LEU A 472 2.73 -23.01 0.68
CA LEU A 472 3.67 -22.35 1.60
C LEU A 472 4.13 -23.29 2.72
N LEU A 473 3.22 -24.10 3.29
CA LEU A 473 3.58 -25.12 4.29
C LEU A 473 4.42 -26.24 3.67
N ALA A 474 4.02 -26.77 2.51
CA ALA A 474 4.76 -27.79 1.79
C ALA A 474 6.19 -27.34 1.42
N ALA A 475 6.38 -26.05 1.13
CA ALA A 475 7.68 -25.44 0.88
C ALA A 475 8.47 -25.07 2.15
N GLY A 476 7.93 -25.34 3.34
CA GLY A 476 8.59 -25.05 4.63
C GLY A 476 8.72 -23.56 4.96
N VAL A 477 7.98 -22.67 4.27
CA VAL A 477 8.08 -21.21 4.45
C VAL A 477 7.78 -20.77 5.88
N LEU A 478 6.85 -21.48 6.52
CA LEU A 478 6.38 -21.21 7.88
C LEU A 478 7.15 -22.01 8.96
N GLY A 479 8.06 -22.90 8.56
CA GLY A 479 8.75 -23.82 9.47
C GLY A 479 7.86 -24.98 9.96
N GLY A 480 8.28 -25.61 11.07
CA GLY A 480 7.58 -26.72 11.71
C GLY A 480 7.78 -28.09 11.05
N ASP A 481 7.34 -29.14 11.74
CA ASP A 481 7.27 -30.49 11.18
C ASP A 481 6.11 -30.57 10.18
N LEU A 482 6.43 -30.80 8.91
CA LEU A 482 5.44 -30.90 7.83
C LEU A 482 4.41 -32.01 8.10
N ARG A 483 4.80 -33.12 8.71
CA ARG A 483 3.91 -34.27 9.00
C ARG A 483 2.87 -33.98 10.08
N ARG A 484 3.05 -32.87 10.80
CA ARG A 484 2.15 -32.40 11.87
C ARG A 484 1.49 -31.07 11.51
N SER A 485 1.86 -30.48 10.37
CA SER A 485 1.32 -29.23 9.88
C SER A 485 0.03 -29.48 9.12
N ARG A 486 -0.88 -28.50 9.13
CA ARG A 486 -2.13 -28.57 8.35
C ARG A 486 -2.67 -27.18 8.02
N VAL A 487 -3.47 -27.11 6.97
CA VAL A 487 -4.29 -25.93 6.68
C VAL A 487 -5.72 -26.21 7.13
N GLU A 488 -6.32 -25.30 7.87
CA GLU A 488 -7.70 -25.39 8.35
C GLU A 488 -8.56 -24.30 7.68
N LEU A 489 -9.76 -24.68 7.24
CA LEU A 489 -10.82 -23.75 6.85
C LEU A 489 -11.94 -23.81 7.88
N GLU A 490 -12.12 -22.73 8.63
CA GLU A 490 -13.26 -22.53 9.53
C GLU A 490 -14.37 -21.77 8.80
N LEU A 491 -15.49 -22.44 8.55
CA LEU A 491 -16.69 -21.85 7.93
C LEU A 491 -17.71 -21.48 9.00
N LEU A 492 -17.82 -20.19 9.28
CA LEU A 492 -18.77 -19.64 10.25
C LEU A 492 -20.10 -19.30 9.58
N ARG A 493 -21.18 -19.80 10.17
CA ARG A 493 -22.56 -19.49 9.81
C ARG A 493 -23.30 -19.02 11.07
N PRO A 494 -24.40 -18.27 10.94
CA PRO A 494 -25.16 -17.82 12.12
C PRO A 494 -25.66 -18.98 12.99
N ASP A 495 -25.89 -20.15 12.39
CA ASP A 495 -26.47 -21.36 12.97
C ASP A 495 -25.44 -22.47 13.24
N GLY A 496 -24.16 -22.29 12.90
CA GLY A 496 -23.15 -23.32 13.15
C GLY A 496 -21.78 -23.08 12.51
N VAL A 497 -20.87 -24.03 12.75
CA VAL A 497 -19.48 -23.99 12.27
C VAL A 497 -19.12 -25.31 11.59
N ALA A 498 -18.36 -25.25 10.51
CA ALA A 498 -17.68 -26.40 9.91
C ALA A 498 -16.17 -26.14 9.91
N LEU A 499 -15.37 -27.18 10.15
CA LEU A 499 -13.92 -27.12 10.13
C LEU A 499 -13.41 -28.19 9.17
N GLU A 500 -12.72 -27.77 8.12
CA GLU A 500 -12.14 -28.64 7.10
C GLU A 500 -10.62 -28.53 7.14
N GLU A 501 -9.92 -29.65 7.02
CA GLU A 501 -8.45 -29.71 7.13
C GLU A 501 -7.80 -30.22 5.85
N PHE A 502 -6.69 -29.63 5.43
CA PHE A 502 -5.90 -30.03 4.27
C PHE A 502 -4.47 -30.36 4.71
N ASP A 503 -3.97 -31.52 4.27
CA ASP A 503 -2.63 -32.01 4.61
C ASP A 503 -1.61 -31.51 3.58
N PRO A 504 -0.65 -30.63 3.97
CA PRO A 504 0.41 -30.15 3.08
C PRO A 504 1.50 -31.20 2.81
N GLY A 505 1.50 -32.34 3.51
CA GLY A 505 2.36 -33.49 3.25
C GLY A 505 1.79 -34.50 2.27
N ASP A 506 0.48 -34.43 1.96
CA ASP A 506 -0.16 -35.29 0.96
C ASP A 506 0.08 -34.77 -0.47
N GLU A 507 0.71 -35.60 -1.31
CA GLU A 507 1.07 -35.24 -2.68
C GLU A 507 -0.14 -34.88 -3.53
N ALA A 508 -1.28 -35.57 -3.35
CA ALA A 508 -2.50 -35.28 -4.11
C ALA A 508 -3.09 -33.91 -3.74
N THR A 509 -3.08 -33.57 -2.45
CA THR A 509 -3.49 -32.24 -1.96
C THR A 509 -2.59 -31.14 -2.50
N VAL A 510 -1.27 -31.35 -2.47
CA VAL A 510 -0.29 -30.39 -3.02
C VAL A 510 -0.47 -30.20 -4.52
N GLU A 511 -0.67 -31.27 -5.29
CA GLU A 511 -0.87 -31.19 -6.74
C GLU A 511 -2.18 -30.49 -7.10
N HIS A 512 -3.28 -30.77 -6.40
CA HIS A 512 -4.52 -30.03 -6.57
C HIS A 512 -4.35 -28.55 -6.25
N ALA A 513 -3.62 -28.21 -5.18
CA ALA A 513 -3.32 -26.83 -4.83
C ALA A 513 -2.50 -26.11 -5.92
N ARG A 514 -1.53 -26.79 -6.56
CA ARG A 514 -0.81 -26.25 -7.73
C ARG A 514 -1.73 -25.96 -8.90
N ASN A 515 -2.63 -26.89 -9.24
CA ASN A 515 -3.59 -26.73 -10.33
C ASN A 515 -4.55 -25.56 -10.08
N VAL A 516 -5.08 -25.45 -8.87
CA VAL A 516 -5.90 -24.31 -8.46
C VAL A 516 -5.12 -23.02 -8.62
N LEU A 517 -3.91 -22.91 -8.05
CA LEU A 517 -3.14 -21.67 -8.09
C LEU A 517 -2.75 -21.29 -9.54
N ALA A 518 -2.36 -22.27 -10.37
CA ALA A 518 -2.03 -22.07 -11.78
C ALA A 518 -3.17 -21.43 -12.57
N SER A 519 -4.43 -21.79 -12.29
CA SER A 519 -5.61 -21.20 -12.94
C SER A 519 -5.72 -19.69 -12.74
N TYR A 520 -5.14 -19.15 -11.67
CA TYR A 520 -5.10 -17.72 -11.39
C TYR A 520 -3.80 -17.05 -11.84
N THR A 521 -2.66 -17.70 -11.60
CA THR A 521 -1.33 -17.10 -11.78
C THR A 521 -0.89 -17.06 -13.24
N VAL A 522 -1.18 -18.11 -14.02
CA VAL A 522 -0.76 -18.19 -15.43
C VAL A 522 -1.35 -17.03 -16.24
N PRO A 523 -2.67 -16.77 -16.26
CA PRO A 523 -3.24 -15.62 -16.97
C PRO A 523 -2.69 -14.29 -16.45
N TRP A 524 -2.60 -14.13 -15.12
CA TRP A 524 -2.09 -12.91 -14.48
C TRP A 524 -0.64 -12.58 -14.84
N SER A 525 0.19 -13.62 -14.99
CA SER A 525 1.61 -13.47 -15.28
C SER A 525 1.86 -12.97 -16.71
N ALA A 526 1.01 -13.39 -17.65
CA ALA A 526 1.05 -13.01 -19.07
C ALA A 526 0.35 -11.67 -19.36
N GLU A 527 -0.47 -11.16 -18.42
CA GLU A 527 -1.25 -9.94 -18.60
C GLU A 527 -0.36 -8.69 -18.75
N THR A 528 -0.65 -7.92 -19.80
CA THR A 528 0.03 -6.67 -20.14
C THR A 528 -0.94 -5.56 -20.57
N ARG A 529 -2.15 -5.91 -20.99
CA ARG A 529 -3.16 -5.01 -21.55
C ARG A 529 -4.09 -4.49 -20.45
N TYR A 530 -4.50 -5.36 -19.54
CA TYR A 530 -5.47 -5.10 -18.46
C TYR A 530 -6.82 -4.60 -18.97
N ASP A 531 -7.30 -5.18 -20.07
CA ASP A 531 -8.55 -4.77 -20.69
C ASP A 531 -9.74 -5.04 -19.75
N ALA A 532 -10.83 -4.26 -19.90
CA ALA A 532 -12.05 -4.44 -19.14
C ALA A 532 -12.87 -5.62 -19.66
N ALA A 533 -12.35 -6.83 -19.41
CA ALA A 533 -12.94 -8.10 -19.81
C ALA A 533 -13.35 -8.92 -18.57
N PRO A 534 -14.48 -8.58 -17.93
CA PRO A 534 -14.96 -9.35 -16.79
C PRO A 534 -15.38 -10.76 -17.23
N ARG A 535 -15.04 -11.74 -16.40
CA ARG A 535 -15.33 -13.17 -16.61
C ARG A 535 -16.83 -13.40 -16.81
N PRO A 536 -17.25 -14.40 -17.62
CA PRO A 536 -18.65 -14.81 -17.69
C PRO A 536 -19.25 -15.03 -16.30
N GLY A 537 -20.45 -14.49 -16.07
CA GLY A 537 -21.16 -14.57 -14.78
C GLY A 537 -20.68 -13.58 -13.71
N TYR A 538 -19.66 -12.76 -13.96
CA TYR A 538 -19.27 -11.70 -13.04
C TYR A 538 -20.28 -10.55 -13.08
N ASP A 539 -20.84 -10.19 -11.93
CA ASP A 539 -21.75 -9.05 -11.78
C ASP A 539 -20.98 -7.73 -11.64
N CYS A 540 -21.20 -6.83 -12.60
CA CYS A 540 -20.57 -5.51 -12.61
C CYS A 540 -21.20 -4.51 -11.63
N THR A 541 -22.43 -4.76 -11.14
CA THR A 541 -23.16 -3.82 -10.26
C THR A 541 -22.41 -3.54 -8.96
N ASP A 542 -21.80 -4.56 -8.37
CA ASP A 542 -21.03 -4.50 -7.11
C ASP A 542 -19.52 -4.24 -7.33
N CYS A 543 -19.11 -3.92 -8.56
CA CYS A 543 -17.69 -3.75 -8.87
C CYS A 543 -17.12 -2.46 -8.28
N GLU A 544 -16.05 -2.58 -7.48
CA GLU A 544 -15.33 -1.46 -6.85
C GLU A 544 -14.85 -0.37 -7.85
N ALA A 545 -14.70 -0.72 -9.12
CA ALA A 545 -14.23 0.17 -10.17
C ALA A 545 -15.37 0.76 -11.03
N LEU A 546 -16.63 0.43 -10.75
CA LEU A 546 -17.78 0.73 -11.61
C LEU A 546 -17.91 2.22 -11.92
N SER A 547 -17.68 3.11 -10.95
CA SER A 547 -17.78 4.56 -11.18
C SER A 547 -16.87 5.09 -12.28
N TRP A 548 -15.77 4.38 -12.57
CA TRP A 548 -14.77 4.78 -13.56
C TRP A 548 -14.78 3.85 -14.79
N CYS A 549 -15.53 2.75 -14.74
CA CYS A 549 -15.52 1.72 -15.79
C CYS A 549 -16.68 1.86 -16.77
N GLY A 550 -16.41 2.36 -17.99
CA GLY A 550 -17.40 2.44 -19.08
C GLY A 550 -18.06 1.10 -19.39
N THR A 551 -17.26 0.06 -19.63
CA THR A 551 -17.76 -1.31 -19.88
C THR A 551 -18.62 -1.86 -18.74
N GLY A 552 -18.26 -1.54 -17.49
CA GLY A 552 -19.07 -1.93 -16.33
C GLY A 552 -20.44 -1.27 -16.35
N LYS A 553 -20.47 0.05 -16.62
CA LYS A 553 -21.72 0.83 -16.71
C LYS A 553 -22.61 0.34 -17.85
N GLU A 554 -22.03 0.05 -19.02
CA GLU A 554 -22.76 -0.51 -20.16
C GLU A 554 -23.41 -1.85 -19.83
N ARG A 555 -22.69 -2.75 -19.16
CA ARG A 555 -23.26 -4.06 -18.75
C ARG A 555 -24.38 -3.93 -17.73
N VAL A 556 -24.23 -3.03 -16.76
CA VAL A 556 -25.28 -2.75 -15.77
C VAL A 556 -26.52 -2.18 -16.47
N ALA A 557 -26.33 -1.24 -17.39
CA ALA A 557 -27.42 -0.64 -18.17
C ALA A 557 -28.12 -1.62 -19.13
N ALA A 558 -27.43 -2.66 -19.59
CA ALA A 558 -28.04 -3.69 -20.44
C ALA A 558 -28.78 -4.79 -19.65
N ALA A 559 -28.56 -4.87 -18.33
CA ALA A 559 -29.16 -5.88 -17.46
C ALA A 559 -30.41 -5.38 -16.70
N GLY A 560 -30.62 -4.07 -16.65
CA GLY A 560 -31.85 -3.42 -16.14
C GLY A 560 -32.69 -2.90 -17.29
#